data_AF-A0A9P0MCY9-F1
#
_entry.id   AF-A0A9P0MCY9-F1
#
_cell.length_a   1.000
_cell.length_b   1.000
_cell.length_c   1.000
_cell.angle_alpha   90.00
_cell.angle_beta   90.00
_cell.angle_gamma   90.00
#
_symmetry.space_group_name_H-M   'P 1'
#
loop_
_entity.id
_entity.type
_entity.pdbx_description
1 polymer ?
#
loop_
_entity_poly.entity_id
_entity_poly.type
_entity_poly.pdbx_seq_one_letter_code
_entity_poly.pdbx_strand_id
1 'polypeptide(L)'
;MLVDLVGTEDVLLRQHLASAIAYCCAWGSNCKMFGRLGAITPLVQYMADEDPDVHRTTALALYHLSQNPFNCITMHEGGVVTFLLKAVSTKDYKLQEAAAGCLANIRKLALEAETVHLIRTKPASSDEDVN
;
A
#
# COMPACT_ATOMS: atom_id res chain seq x y z
N MET A 1 18.26 -9.86 6.20
CA MET A 1 17.00 -9.90 5.41
C MET A 1 16.84 -8.55 4.70
N LEU A 2 16.14 -8.46 3.56
CA LEU A 2 15.96 -7.15 2.87
C LEU A 2 15.38 -6.07 3.80
N VAL A 3 14.51 -6.47 4.74
CA VAL A 3 13.91 -5.56 5.72
C VAL A 3 14.93 -4.89 6.63
N ASP A 4 16.09 -5.51 6.86
CA ASP A 4 17.11 -4.93 7.74
C ASP A 4 17.82 -3.71 7.10
N LEU A 5 17.61 -3.49 5.79
CA LEU A 5 18.26 -2.43 5.02
C LEU A 5 17.32 -1.25 4.70
N VAL A 6 16.03 -1.32 5.06
CA VAL A 6 15.03 -0.30 4.68
C VAL A 6 15.23 1.05 5.38
N GLY A 7 16.09 1.11 6.39
CA GLY A 7 16.49 2.36 7.06
C GLY A 7 17.68 3.07 6.42
N THR A 8 18.13 2.64 5.23
CA THR A 8 19.30 3.22 4.57
C THR A 8 19.10 4.68 4.17
N GLU A 9 20.19 5.45 4.22
CA GLU A 9 20.29 6.81 3.69
C GLU A 9 20.84 6.87 2.26
N ASP A 10 21.41 5.76 1.77
CA ASP A 10 21.93 5.67 0.40
C ASP A 10 20.79 5.59 -0.62
N VAL A 11 20.66 6.63 -1.44
CA VAL A 11 19.61 6.81 -2.46
C VAL A 11 19.56 5.66 -3.45
N LEU A 12 20.71 5.20 -3.94
CA LEU A 12 20.79 4.11 -4.90
C LEU A 12 20.35 2.79 -4.27
N LEU A 13 20.73 2.55 -3.01
CA LEU A 13 20.26 1.40 -2.26
C LEU A 13 18.76 1.48 -2.00
N ARG A 14 18.19 2.66 -1.70
CA ARG A 14 16.72 2.83 -1.57
C ARG A 14 15.99 2.37 -2.84
N GLN A 15 16.47 2.81 -4.00
CA GLN A 15 15.90 2.47 -5.30
C GLN A 15 15.91 0.95 -5.54
N HIS A 16 17.08 0.32 -5.39
CA HIS A 16 17.23 -1.12 -5.62
C HIS A 16 16.49 -1.95 -4.58
N LEU A 17 16.48 -1.53 -3.32
CA LEU A 17 15.80 -2.22 -2.24
C LEU A 17 14.28 -2.19 -2.42
N ALA A 18 13.71 -1.03 -2.77
CA ALA A 18 12.29 -0.90 -3.05
C ALA A 18 11.88 -1.80 -4.23
N SER A 19 12.66 -1.80 -5.31
CA SER A 19 12.45 -2.71 -6.45
C SER A 19 12.48 -4.17 -6.03
N ALA A 20 13.49 -4.58 -5.26
CA ALA A 20 13.62 -5.96 -4.79
C ALA A 20 12.42 -6.39 -3.95
N ILE A 21 11.97 -5.55 -3.00
CA ILE A 21 10.77 -5.81 -2.19
C ILE A 21 9.53 -5.94 -3.08
N ALA A 22 9.35 -5.05 -4.06
CA ALA A 22 8.22 -5.09 -4.99
C ALA A 22 8.12 -6.44 -5.72
N TYR A 23 9.21 -6.87 -6.35
CA TYR A 23 9.22 -8.13 -7.11
C TYR A 23 9.16 -9.36 -6.20
N CYS A 24 9.72 -9.32 -4.99
CA CYS A 24 9.57 -10.40 -4.03
C CYS A 24 8.12 -10.55 -3.54
N CYS A 25 7.34 -9.46 -3.46
CA CYS A 25 5.94 -9.50 -3.04
C CYS A 25 5.03 -10.32 -3.97
N ALA A 26 5.42 -10.51 -5.23
CA ALA A 26 4.67 -11.32 -6.20
C ALA A 26 4.67 -12.83 -5.87
N TRP A 27 5.44 -13.28 -4.87
CA TRP A 27 5.64 -14.69 -4.58
C TRP A 27 5.20 -15.07 -3.16
N GLY A 28 4.33 -16.08 -3.06
CA GLY A 28 3.97 -16.74 -1.82
C GLY A 28 3.43 -15.78 -0.74
N SER A 29 3.96 -15.89 0.47
CA SER A 29 3.56 -15.07 1.62
C SER A 29 4.46 -13.85 1.83
N ASN A 30 5.37 -13.54 0.90
CA ASN A 30 6.37 -12.49 1.05
C ASN A 30 5.74 -11.12 1.28
N CYS A 31 4.69 -10.78 0.53
CA CYS A 31 3.96 -9.51 0.70
C CYS A 31 3.47 -9.32 2.15
N LYS A 32 2.88 -10.36 2.75
CA LYS A 32 2.47 -10.35 4.16
C LYS A 32 3.67 -10.29 5.11
N MET A 33 4.76 -11.00 4.78
CA MET A 33 5.95 -11.06 5.62
C MET A 33 6.66 -9.71 5.70
N PHE A 34 6.85 -9.02 4.58
CA PHE A 34 7.45 -7.68 4.55
C PHE A 34 6.68 -6.68 5.40
N GLY A 35 5.35 -6.71 5.33
CA GLY A 35 4.51 -5.89 6.21
C GLY A 35 4.71 -6.22 7.69
N ARG A 36 4.67 -7.51 8.06
CA ARG A 36 4.87 -7.97 9.45
C ARG A 36 6.23 -7.60 10.02
N LEU A 37 7.25 -7.54 9.18
CA LEU A 37 8.62 -7.21 9.59
C LEU A 37 8.86 -5.69 9.63
N GLY A 38 7.87 -4.86 9.32
CA GLY A 38 7.97 -3.41 9.46
C GLY A 38 8.57 -2.68 8.26
N ALA A 39 8.58 -3.30 7.07
CA ALA A 39 9.14 -2.67 5.86
C ALA A 39 8.30 -1.47 5.35
N ILE A 40 7.01 -1.41 5.69
CA ILE A 40 6.08 -0.44 5.11
C ILE A 40 6.40 0.99 5.51
N THR A 41 6.56 1.27 6.81
CA THR A 41 6.76 2.64 7.30
C THR A 41 8.02 3.29 6.71
N PRO A 42 9.19 2.62 6.66
CA PRO A 42 10.38 3.19 6.02
C PRO A 42 10.19 3.39 4.51
N LEU A 43 9.50 2.47 3.81
CA LEU A 43 9.18 2.66 2.40
C LEU A 43 8.26 3.87 2.18
N VAL A 44 7.28 4.12 3.05
CA VAL A 44 6.47 5.35 2.96
C VAL A 44 7.34 6.60 3.18
N GLN A 45 8.38 6.53 4.01
CA GLN A 45 9.32 7.64 4.20
C GLN A 45 10.21 7.88 2.97
N TYR A 46 10.52 6.87 2.16
CA TYR A 46 11.25 7.07 0.89
C TYR A 46 10.50 7.99 -0.08
N MET A 47 9.21 8.19 0.13
CA MET A 47 8.40 9.10 -0.67
C MET A 47 8.74 10.58 -0.44
N ALA A 48 9.49 10.88 0.64
CA ALA A 48 10.04 12.20 0.93
C ALA A 48 11.41 12.46 0.27
N ASP A 49 11.98 11.46 -0.43
CA ASP A 49 13.22 11.64 -1.20
C ASP A 49 13.02 12.67 -2.32
N GLU A 50 14.10 13.22 -2.86
CA GLU A 50 14.04 14.12 -4.02
C GLU A 50 14.26 13.36 -5.34
N ASP A 51 14.78 12.14 -5.25
CA ASP A 51 15.11 11.32 -6.41
C ASP A 51 13.86 10.71 -7.09
N PRO A 52 13.63 11.01 -8.39
CA PRO A 52 12.47 10.48 -9.11
C PRO A 52 12.48 8.96 -9.29
N ASP A 53 13.66 8.32 -9.36
CA ASP A 53 13.75 6.88 -9.46
C ASP A 53 13.38 6.21 -8.13
N VAL A 54 13.78 6.80 -7.00
CA VAL A 54 13.30 6.36 -5.68
C VAL A 54 11.78 6.48 -5.59
N HIS A 55 11.17 7.55 -6.10
CA HIS A 55 9.70 7.67 -6.13
C HIS A 55 9.06 6.54 -6.93
N ARG A 56 9.56 6.25 -8.14
CA ARG A 56 9.04 5.19 -9.01
C ARG A 56 9.11 3.83 -8.32
N THR A 57 10.28 3.46 -7.82
CA THR A 57 10.48 2.13 -7.22
C THR A 57 9.74 1.99 -5.91
N THR A 58 9.62 3.06 -5.13
CA THR A 58 8.85 3.07 -3.89
C THR A 58 7.37 2.96 -4.15
N ALA A 59 6.82 3.71 -5.10
CA ALA A 59 5.41 3.58 -5.50
C ALA A 59 5.10 2.17 -6.02
N LEU A 60 6.02 1.57 -6.79
CA LEU A 60 5.90 0.19 -7.23
C LEU A 60 5.90 -0.79 -6.05
N ALA A 61 6.79 -0.63 -5.08
CA ALA A 61 6.83 -1.46 -3.88
C ALA A 61 5.52 -1.36 -3.08
N LEU A 62 5.02 -0.14 -2.86
CA LEU A 62 3.77 0.12 -2.15
C LEU A 62 2.57 -0.47 -2.91
N TYR A 63 2.54 -0.38 -4.25
CA TYR A 63 1.52 -1.05 -5.05
C TYR A 63 1.49 -2.56 -4.79
N HIS A 64 2.62 -3.25 -4.88
CA HIS A 64 2.67 -4.69 -4.63
C HIS A 64 2.35 -5.06 -3.19
N LEU A 65 2.85 -4.30 -2.22
CA LEU A 65 2.56 -4.48 -0.81
C LEU A 65 1.07 -4.27 -0.48
N SER A 66 0.40 -3.34 -1.18
CA SER A 66 -1.02 -3.03 -0.99
C SER A 66 -1.98 -4.12 -1.48
N GLN A 67 -1.47 -5.18 -2.12
CA GLN A 67 -2.28 -6.36 -2.40
C GLN A 67 -2.67 -7.11 -1.12
N ASN A 68 -1.97 -6.87 0.00
CA ASN A 68 -2.32 -7.41 1.30
C ASN A 68 -3.18 -6.41 2.11
N PRO A 69 -4.35 -6.84 2.62
CA PRO A 69 -5.22 -6.03 3.47
C PRO A 69 -4.55 -5.35 4.66
N PHE A 70 -3.74 -6.08 5.41
CA PHE A 70 -3.09 -5.56 6.61
C PHE A 70 -2.04 -4.50 6.26
N ASN A 71 -1.35 -4.69 5.13
CA ASN A 71 -0.36 -3.72 4.67
C ASN A 71 -1.03 -2.39 4.28
N CYS A 72 -2.21 -2.42 3.64
CA CYS A 72 -2.97 -1.21 3.31
C CYS A 72 -3.34 -0.39 4.54
N ILE A 73 -3.70 -1.05 5.65
CA ILE A 73 -3.99 -0.37 6.92
C ILE A 73 -2.74 0.39 7.39
N THR A 74 -1.60 -0.30 7.49
CA THR A 74 -0.33 0.32 7.90
C THR A 74 0.09 1.46 6.95
N MET A 75 -0.12 1.30 5.65
CA MET A 75 0.17 2.33 4.65
C MET A 75 -0.71 3.57 4.84
N HIS A 76 -2.00 3.38 5.05
CA HIS A 76 -2.95 4.46 5.29
C HIS A 76 -2.61 5.22 6.57
N GLU A 77 -2.33 4.51 7.67
CA GLU A 77 -1.87 5.08 8.94
C GLU A 77 -0.53 5.82 8.79
N GLY A 78 0.35 5.34 7.91
CA GLY A 78 1.61 5.99 7.54
C GLY A 78 1.45 7.24 6.65
N GLY A 79 0.24 7.63 6.27
CA GLY A 79 -0.02 8.84 5.50
C GLY A 79 0.25 8.74 4.00
N VAL A 80 0.40 7.52 3.46
CA VAL A 80 0.81 7.29 2.06
C VAL A 80 -0.12 7.97 1.04
N VAL A 81 -1.41 8.12 1.37
CA VAL A 81 -2.46 8.59 0.45
C VAL A 81 -2.14 9.96 -0.12
N THR A 82 -1.59 10.87 0.71
CA THR A 82 -1.23 12.23 0.28
C THR A 82 -0.15 12.22 -0.80
N PHE A 83 0.87 11.40 -0.63
CA PHE A 83 1.90 11.21 -1.64
C PHE A 83 1.32 10.61 -2.92
N LEU A 84 0.51 9.54 -2.82
CA LEU A 84 -0.03 8.86 -3.99
C LEU A 84 -0.91 9.79 -4.83
N LEU A 85 -1.70 10.66 -4.20
CA LEU A 85 -2.51 11.67 -4.90
C LEU A 85 -1.65 12.70 -5.65
N LYS A 86 -0.50 13.09 -5.08
CA LYS A 86 0.47 13.93 -5.78
C LYS A 86 1.12 13.17 -6.94
N ALA A 87 1.51 11.91 -6.73
CA ALA A 87 2.17 11.07 -7.70
C ALA A 87 1.32 10.83 -8.96
N VAL A 88 0.01 10.56 -8.81
CA VAL A 88 -0.90 10.40 -9.97
C VAL A 88 -1.08 11.69 -10.79
N SER A 89 -0.75 12.86 -10.22
CA SER A 89 -0.84 14.15 -10.88
C SER A 89 0.46 14.57 -11.60
N THR A 90 1.51 13.73 -11.55
CA THR A 90 2.79 14.00 -12.23
C THR A 90 2.72 13.68 -13.73
N LYS A 91 3.81 13.89 -14.47
CA LYS A 91 3.93 13.48 -15.89
C LYS A 91 4.67 12.15 -16.06
N ASP A 92 5.03 11.50 -14.96
CA ASP A 92 5.77 10.25 -14.96
C ASP A 92 4.81 9.07 -15.02
N TYR A 93 4.63 8.51 -16.20
CA TYR A 93 3.67 7.45 -16.44
C TYR A 93 3.87 6.23 -15.52
N LYS A 94 5.13 5.83 -15.26
CA LYS A 94 5.42 4.65 -14.42
C LYS A 94 5.03 4.92 -12.97
N LEU A 95 5.35 6.11 -12.47
CA LEU A 95 4.96 6.55 -11.14
C LEU A 95 3.43 6.68 -11.02
N GLN A 96 2.77 7.27 -12.02
CA GLN A 96 1.31 7.42 -12.04
C GLN A 96 0.59 6.08 -12.01
N GLU A 97 1.01 5.13 -12.83
CA GLU A 97 0.41 3.80 -12.91
C GLU A 97 0.53 3.06 -11.58
N ALA A 98 1.74 3.01 -11.00
CA ALA A 98 1.97 2.39 -9.71
C ALA A 98 1.16 3.07 -8.59
N ALA A 99 1.12 4.41 -8.57
CA ALA A 99 0.38 5.16 -7.56
C ALA A 99 -1.13 4.95 -7.67
N ALA A 100 -1.68 4.98 -8.89
CA ALA A 100 -3.10 4.73 -9.14
C ALA A 100 -3.49 3.30 -8.74
N GLY A 101 -2.66 2.31 -9.08
CA GLY A 101 -2.87 0.92 -8.66
C GLY A 101 -2.86 0.76 -7.14
N CYS A 102 -1.93 1.43 -6.45
CA CYS A 102 -1.86 1.40 -4.99
C CYS A 102 -3.12 2.03 -4.35
N LEU A 103 -3.55 3.19 -4.84
CA LEU A 103 -4.80 3.84 -4.39
C LEU A 103 -6.03 2.96 -4.62
N ALA A 104 -6.11 2.28 -5.77
CA ALA A 104 -7.22 1.39 -6.08
C ALA A 104 -7.30 0.22 -5.07
N ASN A 105 -6.17 -0.38 -4.72
CA ASN A 105 -6.11 -1.44 -3.71
C ASN A 105 -6.54 -0.94 -2.33
N ILE A 106 -6.04 0.22 -1.89
CA ILE A 106 -6.41 0.83 -0.60
C ILE A 106 -7.92 1.12 -0.57
N ARG A 107 -8.49 1.70 -1.62
CA ARG A 107 -9.93 2.02 -1.68
C ARG A 107 -10.79 0.76 -1.72
N LYS A 108 -10.38 -0.26 -2.48
CA LYS A 108 -11.09 -1.55 -2.54
C LYS A 108 -11.23 -2.16 -1.14
N LEU A 109 -10.17 -2.10 -0.35
CA LEU A 109 -10.17 -2.57 1.03
C LEU A 109 -11.08 -1.77 1.95
N ALA A 110 -11.10 -0.44 1.82
CA ALA A 110 -12.05 0.39 2.56
C ALA A 110 -13.50 0.01 2.23
N LEU A 111 -13.83 -0.23 0.96
CA LEU A 111 -15.16 -0.67 0.54
C LEU A 111 -15.54 -2.05 1.11
N GLU A 112 -14.60 -3.01 1.08
CA GLU A 112 -14.81 -4.34 1.66
C GLU A 112 -15.07 -4.25 3.18
N ALA A 113 -14.37 -3.36 3.89
CA ALA A 113 -14.63 -3.11 5.30
C ALA A 113 -16.02 -2.48 5.55
N GLU A 114 -16.38 -1.45 4.77
CA GLU A 114 -17.69 -0.77 4.85
C GLU A 114 -18.86 -1.75 4.61
N THR A 115 -18.74 -2.59 3.58
CA THR A 115 -19.77 -3.60 3.24
C THR A 115 -19.93 -4.66 4.33
N VAL A 116 -18.85 -5.15 4.92
CA VAL A 116 -18.91 -6.07 6.07
C VAL A 116 -19.59 -5.41 7.27
N HIS A 117 -19.29 -4.14 7.54
CA HIS A 117 -19.98 -3.39 8.60
C HIS A 117 -21.48 -3.31 8.35
N LEU A 118 -21.90 -2.94 7.13
CA LEU A 118 -23.32 -2.86 6.75
C LEU A 118 -24.05 -4.20 6.88
N ILE A 119 -23.42 -5.31 6.50
CA ILE A 119 -24.01 -6.66 6.66
C ILE A 119 -24.19 -7.00 8.14
N ARG A 120 -23.22 -6.64 8.99
CA ARG A 120 -23.27 -6.93 10.44
C ARG A 120 -24.24 -6.02 11.19
N THR A 121 -24.53 -4.82 10.68
CA THR A 121 -25.43 -3.85 11.32
C THR A 121 -26.84 -3.86 10.74
N LYS A 122 -27.13 -4.65 9.69
CA LYS A 122 -28.49 -4.79 9.19
C LYS A 122 -29.33 -5.48 10.27
N PRO A 123 -30.36 -4.84 10.84
CA PRO A 123 -31.26 -5.52 11.76
C PRO A 123 -31.91 -6.69 11.00
N ALA A 124 -32.03 -7.84 11.67
CA ALA A 124 -32.87 -8.93 11.17
C ALA A 124 -34.22 -8.32 10.79
N SER A 125 -34.72 -8.62 9.58
CA SER A 125 -36.07 -8.23 9.20
C SER A 125 -36.99 -8.60 10.34
N SER A 126 -37.71 -7.61 10.85
CA SER A 126 -38.91 -7.80 11.63
C SER A 126 -39.92 -8.50 10.71
N ASP A 127 -39.76 -9.82 10.55
CA ASP A 127 -40.77 -10.72 10.02
C ASP A 127 -41.72 -11.12 11.16
N GLU A 128 -42.20 -10.13 11.91
CA GLU A 128 -43.35 -10.25 12.80
C GLU A 128 -44.03 -8.89 12.78
N ASP A 129 -45.00 -8.72 11.87
CA ASP A 129 -46.30 -8.13 12.16
C ASP A 129 -47.11 -7.96 10.86
N VAL A 130 -48.16 -8.78 10.71
CA VAL A 130 -49.59 -8.37 10.67
C VAL A 130 -50.43 -9.37 9.85
N ASN A 131 -51.32 -10.05 10.59
CA ASN A 131 -52.50 -10.87 10.24
C ASN A 131 -52.33 -12.30 9.72
#